data_AF-A0A7M1UNZ5-F1
#
_entry.id   AF-A0A7M1UNZ5-F1
#
_cell.length_a   1.000
_cell.length_b   1.000
_cell.length_c   1.000
_cell.angle_alpha   90.00
_cell.angle_beta   90.00
_cell.angle_gamma   90.00
#
_symmetry.space_group_name_H-M   'P 1'
#
loop_
_entity.id
_entity.type
_entity.pdbx_description
1 polymer ?
#
loop_
_entity_poly.entity_id
_entity_poly.type
_entity_poly.pdbx_seq_one_letter_code
_entity_poly.pdbx_strand_id
1 'polypeptide(L)'
;MKNSEQVELFKNMSYKEKEYSDKLLSTIEKFKHPVLAAVFSAVGLDSLKHSRLYESLAKLAESESPFLTEEEYREIEKSIEEHIRLEAEMVRLTKELLDKAKDPRMKLILEAIHKDEMVHHQLLVSIRDKIARKETFTEETLWDAIWKESPWHGTPGG
;
A
#
# COMPACT_ATOMS: atom_id res chain seq x y z
N MET A 1 7.65 6.80 -26.72
CA MET A 1 7.20 8.22 -26.71
C MET A 1 6.67 8.51 -25.32
N LYS A 2 7.24 9.49 -24.60
CA LYS A 2 6.65 9.96 -23.33
C LYS A 2 5.26 10.52 -23.65
N ASN A 3 4.21 9.90 -23.14
CA ASN A 3 2.86 10.42 -23.32
C ASN A 3 2.66 11.57 -22.32
N SER A 4 3.02 12.79 -22.72
CA SER A 4 3.00 13.98 -21.86
C SER A 4 1.63 14.21 -21.22
N GLU A 5 0.54 13.85 -21.91
CA GLU A 5 -0.82 13.94 -21.37
C GLU A 5 -1.05 12.96 -20.21
N GLN A 6 -0.51 11.74 -20.31
CA GLN A 6 -0.63 10.71 -19.28
C GLN A 6 0.19 11.07 -18.02
N VAL A 7 1.39 11.61 -18.21
CA VAL A 7 2.23 12.12 -17.12
C VAL A 7 1.51 13.23 -16.35
N GLU A 8 0.96 14.20 -17.06
CA GLU A 8 0.22 15.31 -16.44
C GLU A 8 -1.07 14.83 -15.75
N LEU A 9 -1.75 13.81 -16.30
CA LEU A 9 -2.88 13.18 -15.63
C LEU A 9 -2.48 12.57 -14.28
N PHE A 10 -1.40 11.79 -14.23
CA PHE A 10 -0.91 11.20 -12.98
C PHE A 10 -0.54 12.26 -11.94
N LYS A 11 0.16 13.33 -12.35
CA LYS A 11 0.46 14.46 -11.44
C LYS A 11 -0.79 15.12 -10.89
N ASN A 12 -1.78 15.37 -11.75
CA ASN A 12 -3.06 15.97 -11.34
C ASN A 12 -3.83 15.07 -10.36
N MET A 13 -3.84 13.75 -10.59
CA MET A 13 -4.44 12.79 -9.66
C MET A 13 -3.70 12.75 -8.32
N SER A 14 -2.35 12.76 -8.36
CA SER A 14 -1.52 12.85 -7.15
C SER A 14 -1.86 14.07 -6.30
N TYR A 15 -1.99 15.24 -6.94
CA TYR A 15 -2.37 16.48 -6.27
C TYR A 15 -3.77 16.42 -5.65
N LYS A 16 -4.76 15.94 -6.39
CA LYS A 16 -6.15 15.83 -5.91
C LYS A 16 -6.26 14.92 -4.69
N GLU A 17 -5.61 13.76 -4.73
CA GLU A 17 -5.59 12.81 -3.61
C GLU A 17 -4.89 13.39 -2.38
N LYS A 18 -3.81 14.15 -2.57
CA LYS A 18 -3.13 14.86 -1.49
C LYS A 18 -4.01 15.92 -0.84
N GLU A 19 -4.67 16.74 -1.67
CA GLU A 19 -5.60 17.77 -1.19
C GLU A 19 -6.77 17.14 -0.41
N TYR A 20 -7.29 16.01 -0.89
CA TYR A 20 -8.36 15.28 -0.22
C TYR A 20 -7.91 14.70 1.14
N SER A 21 -6.72 14.09 1.19
CA SER A 21 -6.08 13.65 2.44
C SER A 21 -6.01 14.80 3.45
N ASP A 22 -5.46 15.95 3.06
CA ASP A 22 -5.25 17.08 3.96
C ASP A 22 -6.59 17.67 4.47
N LYS A 23 -7.62 17.71 3.62
CA LYS A 23 -8.98 18.12 4.02
C LYS A 23 -9.62 17.15 5.01
N LEU A 24 -9.47 15.84 4.81
CA LEU A 24 -10.01 14.85 5.74
C LEU A 24 -9.30 14.91 7.08
N LEU A 25 -7.97 14.92 7.08
CA LEU A 25 -7.18 14.94 8.31
C LEU A 25 -7.42 16.21 9.14
N SER A 26 -7.54 17.38 8.49
CA SER A 26 -7.91 18.63 9.18
C SER A 26 -9.36 18.67 9.69
N THR A 27 -10.26 17.88 9.09
CA THR A 27 -11.65 17.77 9.57
C THR A 27 -11.72 17.02 10.90
N ILE A 28 -10.79 16.11 11.17
CA ILE A 28 -10.72 15.32 12.40
C ILE A 28 -10.49 16.21 13.62
N GLU A 29 -9.75 17.31 13.46
CA GLU A 29 -9.52 18.29 14.54
C GLU A 29 -10.81 18.97 15.04
N LYS A 30 -11.90 18.88 14.26
CA LYS A 30 -13.17 19.56 14.54
C LYS A 30 -14.14 18.73 15.37
N PHE A 31 -13.84 17.45 15.65
CA PHE A 31 -14.73 16.58 16.42
C PHE A 31 -13.97 15.62 17.35
N LYS A 32 -14.61 15.20 18.44
CA LYS A 32 -13.97 14.38 19.50
C LYS A 32 -14.35 12.90 19.49
N HIS A 33 -15.14 12.44 18.51
CA HIS A 33 -15.59 11.05 18.46
C HIS A 33 -14.44 10.13 18.00
N PRO A 34 -13.86 9.29 18.89
CA PRO A 34 -12.59 8.61 18.62
C PRO A 34 -12.69 7.60 17.47
N VAL A 35 -13.80 6.85 17.37
CA VAL A 35 -14.00 5.87 16.29
C VAL A 35 -14.14 6.55 14.93
N LEU A 36 -14.99 7.58 14.82
CA LEU A 36 -15.12 8.34 13.58
C LEU A 36 -13.82 9.05 13.20
N ALA A 37 -13.03 9.50 14.18
CA ALA A 37 -11.73 10.09 13.94
C ALA A 37 -10.77 9.07 13.32
N ALA A 38 -10.73 7.85 13.86
CA ALA A 38 -9.94 6.76 13.30
C ALA A 38 -10.37 6.40 11.87
N VAL A 39 -11.68 6.33 11.59
CA VAL A 39 -12.20 6.04 10.24
C VAL A 39 -11.81 7.13 9.25
N PHE A 40 -12.00 8.40 9.60
CA PHE A 40 -11.61 9.52 8.73
C PHE A 40 -10.09 9.58 8.53
N SER A 41 -9.30 9.26 9.57
CA SER A 41 -7.85 9.14 9.47
C SER A 41 -7.46 8.06 8.47
N ALA A 42 -8.08 6.87 8.54
CA ALA A 42 -7.79 5.77 7.63
C ALA A 42 -8.04 6.17 6.16
N VAL A 43 -9.19 6.78 5.87
CA VAL A 43 -9.52 7.26 4.51
C VAL A 43 -8.54 8.36 4.04
N GLY A 44 -8.17 9.28 4.92
CA GLY A 44 -7.18 10.32 4.61
C GLY A 44 -5.80 9.73 4.31
N LEU A 45 -5.35 8.77 5.10
CA LEU A 45 -4.08 8.06 4.89
C LEU A 45 -4.09 7.23 3.60
N ASP A 46 -5.21 6.61 3.24
CA ASP A 46 -5.37 5.93 1.95
C ASP A 46 -5.29 6.90 0.76
N SER A 47 -5.86 8.09 0.91
CA SER A 47 -5.75 9.13 -0.13
C SER A 47 -4.29 9.60 -0.26
N LEU A 48 -3.57 9.73 0.86
CA LEU A 48 -2.13 10.01 0.84
C LEU A 48 -1.31 8.90 0.18
N LYS A 49 -1.66 7.63 0.43
CA LYS A 49 -1.08 6.46 -0.25
C LYS A 49 -1.29 6.56 -1.76
N HIS A 50 -2.52 6.80 -2.21
CA HIS A 50 -2.82 6.97 -3.65
C HIS A 50 -2.05 8.12 -4.28
N SER A 51 -1.97 9.25 -3.59
CA SER A 51 -1.20 10.41 -4.05
C SER A 51 0.26 10.05 -4.37
N ARG A 52 0.91 9.31 -3.46
CA ARG A 52 2.30 8.83 -3.65
C ARG A 52 2.41 7.82 -4.80
N LEU A 53 1.45 6.91 -4.95
CA LEU A 53 1.45 5.95 -6.05
C LEU A 53 1.30 6.64 -7.42
N TYR A 54 0.41 7.64 -7.54
CA TYR A 54 0.29 8.44 -8.76
C TYR A 54 1.55 9.24 -9.06
N GLU A 55 2.23 9.78 -8.04
CA GLU A 55 3.52 10.46 -8.22
C GLU A 55 4.58 9.48 -8.76
N SER A 56 4.65 8.26 -8.24
CA SER A 56 5.53 7.21 -8.74
C SER A 56 5.22 6.82 -10.18
N LEU A 57 3.94 6.72 -10.56
CA LEU A 57 3.55 6.47 -11.96
C LEU A 57 3.98 7.60 -12.89
N ALA A 58 3.89 8.85 -12.46
CA ALA A 58 4.40 9.99 -13.23
C ALA A 58 5.92 9.88 -13.45
N LYS A 59 6.69 9.56 -12.40
CA LYS A 59 8.15 9.36 -12.48
C LYS A 59 8.53 8.23 -13.43
N LEU A 60 7.85 7.08 -13.32
CA LEU A 60 8.05 5.94 -14.23
C LEU A 60 7.76 6.29 -15.70
N ALA A 61 6.75 7.12 -15.94
CA ALA A 61 6.42 7.59 -17.29
C ALA A 61 7.39 8.68 -17.81
N GLU A 62 8.08 9.40 -16.92
CA GLU A 62 9.01 10.48 -17.22
C GLU A 62 10.46 10.03 -17.42
N SER A 63 10.93 8.98 -16.75
CA SER A 63 12.33 8.55 -16.81
C SER A 63 12.50 7.05 -16.61
N GLU A 64 13.65 6.52 -17.02
CA GLU A 64 14.14 5.24 -16.53
C GLU A 64 14.37 5.35 -15.02
N SER A 65 13.85 4.38 -14.27
CA SER A 65 14.06 4.28 -12.83
C SER A 65 15.55 4.19 -12.47
N PRO A 66 15.99 4.80 -11.35
CA PRO A 66 17.35 4.65 -10.90
C PRO A 66 17.62 3.21 -10.44
N PHE A 67 18.76 2.66 -10.83
CA PHE A 67 19.23 1.39 -10.29
C PHE A 67 19.48 1.50 -8.78
N LEU A 68 18.93 0.56 -8.02
CA LEU A 68 19.23 0.40 -6.60
C LEU A 68 20.66 -0.14 -6.42
N THR A 69 21.39 0.44 -5.48
CA THR A 69 22.69 -0.05 -5.01
C THR A 69 22.53 -1.32 -4.19
N GLU A 70 23.59 -2.13 -4.10
CA GLU A 70 23.58 -3.35 -3.28
C GLU A 70 23.33 -3.09 -1.78
N GLU A 71 23.67 -1.90 -1.29
CA GLU A 71 23.33 -1.48 0.07
C GLU A 71 21.83 -1.22 0.23
N GLU A 72 21.23 -0.44 -0.68
CA GLU A 72 19.79 -0.18 -0.68
C GLU A 72 18.98 -1.47 -0.78
N TYR A 73 19.43 -2.42 -1.60
CA TYR A 73 18.77 -3.72 -1.71
C TYR A 73 18.79 -4.52 -0.41
N ARG A 74 19.92 -4.57 0.30
CA ARG A 74 20.01 -5.27 1.58
C ARG A 74 19.12 -4.63 2.64
N GLU A 75 19.03 -3.30 2.66
CA GLU A 75 18.13 -2.59 3.57
C GLU A 75 16.66 -2.87 3.25
N ILE A 76 16.29 -2.88 1.97
CA ILE A 76 14.94 -3.23 1.51
C ILE A 76 14.59 -4.68 1.89
N GLU A 77 15.48 -5.63 1.61
CA GLU A 77 15.28 -7.05 1.92
C GLU A 77 15.07 -7.26 3.43
N LYS A 78 15.96 -6.71 4.26
CA LYS A 78 15.86 -6.79 5.72
C LYS A 78 14.56 -6.19 6.24
N SER A 79 14.17 -5.02 5.72
CA SER A 79 12.93 -4.35 6.12
C SER A 79 11.69 -5.18 5.76
N ILE A 80 11.66 -5.76 4.55
CA ILE A 80 10.57 -6.63 4.09
C ILE A 80 10.47 -7.89 4.95
N GLU A 81 11.59 -8.56 5.23
CA GLU A 81 11.59 -9.77 6.06
C GLU A 81 11.07 -9.52 7.48
N GLU A 82 11.46 -8.38 8.06
CA GLU A 82 10.96 -7.95 9.37
C GLU A 82 9.45 -7.74 9.34
N HIS A 83 8.95 -6.99 8.35
CA HIS A 83 7.52 -6.73 8.23
C HIS A 83 6.73 -8.00 7.93
N ILE A 84 7.20 -8.93 7.09
CA ILE A 84 6.50 -10.22 6.86
C ILE A 84 6.24 -10.96 8.18
N ARG A 85 7.22 -10.97 9.10
CA ARG A 85 7.07 -11.60 10.42
C ARG A 85 6.05 -10.86 11.29
N LEU A 86 6.12 -9.54 11.32
CA LEU A 86 5.18 -8.70 12.06
C LEU A 86 3.75 -8.85 11.53
N GLU A 87 3.55 -8.77 10.22
CA GLU A 87 2.24 -8.93 9.58
C GLU A 87 1.63 -10.31 9.85
N ALA A 88 2.44 -11.38 9.81
CA ALA A 88 1.97 -12.73 10.16
C ALA A 88 1.48 -12.81 11.61
N GLU A 89 2.18 -12.16 12.54
CA GLU A 89 1.76 -12.06 13.93
C GLU A 89 0.46 -11.25 14.06
N MET A 90 0.36 -10.10 13.38
CA MET A 90 -0.81 -9.23 13.40
C MET A 90 -2.04 -9.92 12.81
N VAL A 91 -1.90 -10.67 11.71
CA VAL A 91 -2.98 -11.51 11.13
C VAL A 91 -3.51 -12.51 12.17
N ARG A 92 -2.61 -13.20 12.90
CA ARG A 92 -3.01 -14.15 13.95
C ARG A 92 -3.74 -13.43 15.09
N LEU A 93 -3.16 -12.35 15.61
CA LEU A 93 -3.70 -11.62 16.77
C LEU A 93 -5.06 -10.97 16.45
N THR A 94 -5.18 -10.35 15.28
CA THR A 94 -6.45 -9.73 14.85
C THR A 94 -7.54 -10.78 14.66
N LYS A 95 -7.21 -11.97 14.14
CA LYS A 95 -8.14 -13.10 14.05
C LYS A 95 -8.60 -13.58 15.43
N GLU A 96 -7.68 -13.78 16.36
CA GLU A 96 -8.02 -14.20 17.73
C GLU A 96 -8.90 -13.16 18.46
N LEU A 97 -8.63 -11.87 18.26
CA LEU A 97 -9.44 -10.80 18.82
C LEU A 97 -10.84 -10.76 18.19
N LEU A 98 -10.93 -10.95 16.88
CA LEU A 98 -12.19 -10.99 16.16
C LEU A 98 -13.10 -12.13 16.66
N ASP A 99 -12.53 -13.31 16.86
CA ASP A 99 -13.27 -14.49 17.33
C ASP A 99 -13.78 -14.33 18.78
N LYS A 100 -13.05 -13.55 19.61
CA LYS A 100 -13.42 -13.26 21.01
C LYS A 100 -14.35 -12.04 21.16
N ALA A 101 -14.41 -11.16 20.17
CA ALA A 101 -15.19 -9.93 20.24
C ALA A 101 -16.70 -10.23 20.32
N LYS A 102 -17.38 -9.61 21.28
CA LYS A 102 -18.85 -9.71 21.43
C LYS A 102 -19.57 -8.49 20.86
N ASP A 103 -18.93 -7.33 20.89
CA ASP A 103 -19.50 -6.09 20.36
C ASP A 103 -19.42 -6.08 18.81
N PRO A 104 -20.56 -5.98 18.10
CA PRO A 104 -20.58 -5.93 16.64
C PRO A 104 -19.73 -4.80 16.04
N ARG A 105 -19.57 -3.67 16.74
CA ARG A 105 -18.75 -2.53 16.30
C ARG A 105 -17.27 -2.87 16.36
N MET A 106 -16.84 -3.59 17.39
CA MET A 106 -15.46 -4.07 17.50
C MET A 106 -15.16 -5.11 16.41
N LYS A 107 -16.11 -6.01 16.13
CA LYS A 107 -15.96 -6.99 15.03
C LYS A 107 -15.74 -6.30 13.70
N LEU A 108 -16.55 -5.30 13.38
CA LEU A 108 -16.42 -4.55 12.13
C LEU A 108 -15.03 -3.91 11.97
N ILE A 109 -14.50 -3.30 13.03
CA ILE A 109 -13.17 -2.67 12.99
C ILE A 109 -12.06 -3.72 12.90
N LEU A 110 -12.16 -4.80 13.67
CA LEU A 110 -11.18 -5.89 13.66
C LEU A 110 -11.17 -6.65 12.33
N GLU A 111 -12.32 -6.82 11.68
CA GLU A 111 -12.42 -7.39 10.33
C GLU A 111 -11.71 -6.53 9.29
N ALA A 112 -11.89 -5.21 9.34
CA ALA A 112 -11.19 -4.29 8.44
C ALA A 112 -9.67 -4.37 8.62
N ILE A 113 -9.18 -4.29 9.87
CA ILE A 113 -7.74 -4.41 10.16
C ILE A 113 -7.22 -5.77 9.71
N HIS A 114 -7.89 -6.87 10.07
CA HIS A 114 -7.45 -8.22 9.70
C HIS A 114 -7.29 -8.40 8.19
N LYS A 115 -8.24 -7.85 7.41
CA LYS A 115 -8.18 -7.89 5.95
C LYS A 115 -6.97 -7.10 5.42
N ASP A 116 -6.69 -5.93 5.98
CA ASP A 116 -5.54 -5.12 5.57
C ASP A 116 -4.22 -5.84 5.85
N GLU A 117 -4.04 -6.41 7.04
CA GLU A 117 -2.78 -7.15 7.37
C GLU A 117 -2.58 -8.38 6.47
N MET A 118 -3.67 -9.06 6.08
CA MET A 118 -3.57 -10.17 5.11
C MET A 118 -3.09 -9.69 3.74
N VAL A 119 -3.60 -8.55 3.27
CA VAL A 119 -3.21 -7.95 1.98
C VAL A 119 -1.76 -7.46 2.04
N HIS A 120 -1.37 -6.80 3.14
CA HIS A 120 0.01 -6.34 3.37
C HIS A 120 0.99 -7.52 3.39
N HIS A 121 0.67 -8.57 4.15
CA HIS A 121 1.49 -9.78 4.23
C HIS A 121 1.72 -10.40 2.85
N GLN A 122 0.63 -10.58 2.08
CA GLN A 122 0.72 -11.17 0.74
C GLN A 122 1.56 -10.31 -0.21
N LEU A 123 1.39 -8.99 -0.17
CA LEU A 123 2.18 -8.07 -0.99
C LEU A 123 3.68 -8.16 -0.66
N LEU A 124 4.03 -8.12 0.62
CA LEU A 124 5.43 -8.17 1.06
C LEU A 124 6.10 -9.50 0.72
N VAL A 125 5.40 -10.63 0.89
CA VAL A 125 5.89 -11.95 0.46
C VAL A 125 6.15 -11.98 -1.04
N SER A 126 5.22 -11.43 -1.85
CA SER A 126 5.38 -11.34 -3.31
C SER A 126 6.59 -10.49 -3.71
N ILE A 127 6.82 -9.36 -3.04
CA ILE A 127 7.99 -8.52 -3.28
C ILE A 127 9.28 -9.26 -2.90
N ARG A 128 9.35 -9.88 -1.71
CA ARG A 128 10.52 -10.65 -1.26
C ARG A 128 10.89 -11.74 -2.26
N ASP A 129 9.92 -12.53 -2.69
CA ASP A 129 10.16 -13.66 -3.60
C ASP A 129 10.71 -13.21 -4.96
N LYS A 130 10.42 -11.97 -5.36
CA LYS A 130 10.93 -11.38 -6.60
C LYS A 130 12.31 -10.74 -6.42
N ILE A 131 12.55 -10.09 -5.28
CA ILE A 131 13.90 -9.61 -4.90
C ILE A 131 14.87 -10.80 -4.80
N ALA A 132 14.46 -11.93 -4.24
CA ALA A 132 15.29 -13.13 -4.12
C ALA A 132 15.70 -13.77 -5.47
N ARG A 133 14.96 -13.48 -6.56
CA ARG A 133 15.26 -13.96 -7.93
C ARG A 133 16.24 -13.05 -8.69
N LYS A 134 16.87 -12.11 -7.99
CA LYS A 134 17.76 -11.04 -8.48
C LYS A 134 18.88 -11.45 -9.44
N GLU A 135 19.24 -12.72 -9.55
CA GLU A 135 20.30 -13.14 -10.47
C GLU A 135 19.89 -13.07 -11.96
N THR A 136 18.62 -12.80 -12.31
CA THR A 136 18.18 -12.90 -13.72
C THR A 136 17.22 -11.83 -14.26
N PHE A 137 16.84 -10.79 -13.51
CA PHE A 137 15.77 -9.88 -13.95
C PHE A 137 16.14 -8.38 -13.99
N THR A 138 15.68 -7.69 -15.04
CA THR A 138 15.66 -6.22 -15.12
C THR A 138 14.54 -5.65 -14.25
N GLU A 139 14.64 -4.38 -13.84
CA GLU A 139 13.62 -3.70 -13.02
C GLU A 139 12.23 -3.71 -13.66
N GLU A 140 12.15 -3.58 -14.98
CA GLU A 140 10.91 -3.71 -15.75
C GLU A 140 10.27 -5.10 -15.55
N THR A 141 11.08 -6.16 -15.53
CA THR A 141 10.58 -7.53 -15.31
C THR A 141 10.18 -7.75 -13.85
N LEU A 142 10.85 -7.10 -12.91
CA LEU A 142 10.49 -7.09 -11.49
C LEU A 142 9.13 -6.43 -11.28
N TRP A 143 8.91 -5.24 -11.86
CA TRP A 143 7.64 -4.52 -11.75
C TRP A 143 6.48 -5.22 -12.47
N ASP A 144 6.71 -5.76 -13.67
CA ASP A 144 5.72 -6.56 -14.39
C ASP A 144 5.29 -7.80 -13.58
N ALA A 145 6.24 -8.43 -12.90
CA ALA A 145 5.96 -9.56 -12.03
C ALA A 145 5.22 -9.11 -10.78
N ILE A 146 5.64 -8.05 -10.09
CA ILE A 146 4.96 -7.47 -8.91
C ILE A 146 3.51 -7.12 -9.25
N TRP A 147 3.29 -6.46 -10.39
CA TRP A 147 1.98 -6.05 -10.84
C TRP A 147 1.09 -7.27 -11.12
N LYS A 148 1.47 -8.20 -12.02
CA LYS A 148 0.64 -9.35 -12.42
C LYS A 148 0.08 -10.21 -11.28
N GLU A 149 0.77 -10.27 -10.14
CA GLU A 149 0.39 -11.10 -8.99
C GLU A 149 -0.05 -10.29 -7.77
N SER A 150 -0.13 -8.97 -7.92
CA SER A 150 -0.58 -8.07 -6.87
C SER A 150 -2.04 -8.35 -6.53
N PRO A 151 -2.44 -8.43 -5.25
CA PRO A 151 -3.85 -8.52 -4.86
C PRO A 151 -4.67 -7.28 -5.27
N TRP A 152 -3.99 -6.20 -5.72
CA TRP A 152 -4.58 -5.00 -6.30
C TRP A 152 -4.91 -5.13 -7.80
N HIS A 153 -4.50 -6.22 -8.45
CA HIS A 153 -5.06 -6.59 -9.74
C HIS A 153 -6.49 -7.07 -9.52
N GLY A 154 -7.45 -6.21 -9.85
CA GLY A 154 -8.83 -6.63 -9.98
C GLY A 154 -8.90 -7.85 -10.88
N THR A 155 -9.52 -8.92 -10.39
CA THR A 155 -10.00 -9.99 -11.25
C THR A 155 -10.79 -9.35 -12.39
N PRO A 156 -10.42 -9.55 -13.67
CA PRO A 156 -11.32 -9.21 -14.75
C PRO A 156 -12.50 -10.17 -14.65
N GLY A 157 -13.62 -9.71 -14.12
CA GLY A 157 -14.81 -10.55 -14.00
C GLY A 157 -15.96 -9.86 -13.29
N GLY A 158 -16.82 -9.20 -14.07
CA GLY A 158 -18.19 -8.83 -13.68
C GLY A 158 -18.51 -7.37 -13.86
#